data_AF-E4UUV7-F1
#
_entry.id   AF-E4UUV7-F1
#
_cell.length_a   1.000
_cell.length_b   1.000
_cell.length_c   1.000
_cell.angle_alpha   90.00
_cell.angle_beta   90.00
_cell.angle_gamma   90.00
#
_symmetry.space_group_name_H-M   'P 1'
#
loop_
_entity.id
_entity.type
_entity.pdbx_description
1 polymer ?
#
loop_
_entity_poly.entity_id
_entity_poly.type
_entity_poly.pdbx_seq_one_letter_code
_entity_poly.pdbx_strand_id
1 'polypeptide(L)'
;MANTCIELATKADTIYRDETGFDDSLKINIDFEKVEFVETLRSSEASSIFHVNYYGKARVLKSRMCPLPNLNFHNNEDPRNAPDRLRDLNRARCEIRAYCRLKQFGICDAGFVPKFYGFVVDIDPATCAPHLDAFQQDVNPPCTILIEYLSKHQPLDCVNYTPEKLRKAVIGIQQIHSARVEHNDLILQLFSPKTA
;
A
#
# COMPACT_ATOMS: atom_id res chain seq x y z
N MET A 1 -19.60 16.87 38.93
CA MET A 1 -19.52 16.67 37.48
C MET A 1 -18.06 16.40 37.14
N ALA A 2 -17.72 15.14 36.87
CA ALA A 2 -16.36 14.78 36.47
C ALA A 2 -16.22 15.08 34.97
N ASN A 3 -15.52 16.16 34.64
CA ASN A 3 -15.02 16.37 33.28
C ASN A 3 -13.85 15.42 33.06
N THR A 4 -14.16 14.21 32.58
CA THR A 4 -13.15 13.33 32.02
C THR A 4 -12.71 13.93 30.69
N CYS A 5 -11.73 14.83 30.73
CA CYS A 5 -10.99 15.20 29.53
C CYS A 5 -10.33 13.91 29.03
N ILE A 6 -10.81 13.39 27.90
CA ILE A 6 -10.10 12.37 27.15
C ILE A 6 -8.77 13.02 26.77
N GLU A 7 -7.68 12.60 27.41
CA GLU A 7 -6.33 12.95 26.96
C GLU A 7 -6.22 12.51 25.50
N LEU A 8 -6.07 13.47 24.60
CA LEU A 8 -5.81 13.19 23.19
C LEU A 8 -4.45 12.52 23.13
N ALA A 9 -4.42 11.24 22.78
CA ALA A 9 -3.19 10.49 22.57
C ALA A 9 -2.24 11.31 21.69
N THR A 10 -0.98 11.43 22.08
CA THR A 10 0.01 12.16 21.28
C THR A 10 0.61 11.21 20.23
N LYS A 11 1.28 11.74 19.19
CA LYS A 11 2.00 10.89 18.22
C LYS A 11 2.99 9.95 18.92
N ALA A 12 3.54 10.38 20.05
CA ALA A 12 4.37 9.54 20.89
C ALA A 12 3.60 8.31 21.41
N ASP A 13 2.33 8.40 21.73
CA ASP A 13 1.56 7.28 22.26
C ASP A 13 1.10 6.29 21.18
N THR A 14 1.47 6.54 19.91
CA THR A 14 1.12 5.70 18.77
C THR A 14 2.29 4.87 18.26
N ILE A 15 1.98 3.80 17.54
CA ILE A 15 2.94 3.00 16.76
C ILE A 15 3.62 3.78 15.62
N TYR A 16 3.26 5.05 15.42
CA TYR A 16 3.82 5.96 14.41
C TYR A 16 4.85 6.96 14.98
N ARG A 17 5.20 6.85 16.27
CA ARG A 17 6.14 7.74 16.97
C ARG A 17 7.44 7.96 16.18
N ASP A 18 8.05 6.87 15.73
CA ASP A 18 9.41 6.87 15.15
C ASP A 18 9.41 6.88 13.61
N GLU A 19 8.25 7.03 12.96
CA GLU A 19 8.18 6.99 11.50
C GLU A 19 8.78 8.26 10.87
N THR A 20 9.92 8.08 10.21
CA THR A 20 10.61 9.10 9.42
C THR A 20 10.79 8.58 8.00
N GLY A 21 10.18 9.24 7.02
CA GLY A 21 10.38 8.93 5.59
C GLY A 21 9.86 7.57 5.12
N PHE A 22 10.42 7.11 4.00
CA PHE A 22 10.27 5.76 3.47
C PHE A 22 11.50 4.92 3.82
N ASP A 23 11.34 3.59 3.82
CA ASP A 23 12.48 2.68 3.95
C ASP A 23 13.22 2.58 2.62
N ASP A 24 14.28 3.38 2.47
CA ASP A 24 15.07 3.43 1.23
C ASP A 24 15.71 2.09 0.85
N SER A 25 15.85 1.14 1.79
CA SER A 25 16.37 -0.21 1.47
C SER A 25 15.42 -1.03 0.60
N LEU A 26 14.13 -0.65 0.57
CA LEU A 26 13.08 -1.30 -0.23
C LEU A 26 12.69 -0.48 -1.47
N LYS A 27 13.39 0.64 -1.70
CA LYS A 27 13.26 1.44 -2.92
C LYS A 27 13.94 0.70 -4.08
N ILE A 28 13.22 0.57 -5.18
CA ILE A 28 13.69 -0.10 -6.40
C ILE A 28 13.69 0.86 -7.58
N ASN A 29 14.49 0.54 -8.60
CA ASN A 29 14.35 1.12 -9.92
C ASN A 29 13.55 0.15 -10.80
N ILE A 30 12.50 0.64 -11.44
CA ILE A 30 11.69 -0.15 -12.38
C ILE A 30 12.10 0.30 -13.78
N ASP A 31 12.66 -0.64 -14.54
CA ASP A 31 12.94 -0.43 -15.97
C ASP A 31 11.64 -0.63 -16.75
N PHE A 32 10.95 0.47 -17.04
CA PHE A 32 9.66 0.45 -17.74
C PHE A 32 9.74 -0.06 -19.17
N GLU A 33 10.93 -0.04 -19.82
CA GLU A 33 11.11 -0.67 -21.13
C GLU A 33 11.01 -2.20 -21.08
N LYS A 34 11.19 -2.79 -19.89
CA LYS A 34 11.04 -4.23 -19.63
C LYS A 34 9.70 -4.60 -19.00
N VAL A 35 8.82 -3.61 -18.80
CA VAL A 35 7.47 -3.82 -18.28
C VAL A 35 6.52 -4.00 -19.45
N GLU A 36 5.99 -5.20 -19.59
CA GLU A 36 4.91 -5.49 -20.52
C GLU A 36 3.58 -5.38 -19.76
N PHE A 37 2.76 -4.40 -20.12
CA PHE A 37 1.43 -4.27 -19.53
C PHE A 37 0.47 -5.28 -20.18
N VAL A 38 -0.08 -6.17 -19.36
CA VAL A 38 -0.95 -7.25 -19.81
C VAL A 38 -2.42 -6.83 -19.72
N GLU A 39 -2.82 -6.26 -18.58
CA GLU A 39 -4.22 -5.89 -18.30
C GLU A 39 -4.29 -4.77 -17.25
N THR A 40 -5.22 -3.84 -17.43
CA THR A 40 -5.60 -2.88 -16.37
C THR A 40 -6.63 -3.52 -15.45
N LEU A 41 -6.21 -3.90 -14.24
CA LEU A 41 -7.07 -4.54 -13.23
C LEU A 41 -8.05 -3.55 -12.60
N ARG A 42 -7.59 -2.30 -12.39
CA ARG A 42 -8.41 -1.20 -11.86
C ARG A 42 -7.82 0.12 -12.29
N SER A 43 -8.67 1.08 -12.63
CA SER A 43 -8.27 2.47 -12.76
C SER A 43 -9.30 3.37 -12.08
N SER A 44 -8.82 4.37 -11.36
CA SER A 44 -9.60 5.46 -10.78
C SER A 44 -8.77 6.73 -10.83
N GLU A 45 -9.39 7.87 -10.57
CA GLU A 45 -8.73 9.18 -10.51
C GLU A 45 -7.52 9.20 -9.56
N ALA A 46 -7.57 8.43 -8.48
CA ALA A 46 -6.50 8.41 -7.47
C ALA A 46 -5.54 7.21 -7.57
N SER A 47 -5.82 6.22 -8.41
CA SER A 47 -5.00 5.00 -8.47
C SER A 47 -5.21 4.16 -9.73
N SER A 48 -4.13 3.58 -10.23
CA SER A 48 -4.16 2.60 -11.30
C SER A 48 -3.44 1.32 -10.89
N ILE A 49 -4.03 0.18 -11.22
CA ILE A 49 -3.52 -1.15 -10.89
C ILE A 49 -3.45 -1.95 -12.18
N PHE A 50 -2.26 -2.43 -12.50
CA PHE A 50 -1.97 -3.17 -13.72
C PHE A 50 -1.45 -4.56 -13.37
N HIS A 51 -1.91 -5.54 -14.11
CA HIS A 51 -1.19 -6.80 -14.28
C HIS A 51 -0.11 -6.58 -15.33
N VAL A 52 1.13 -6.82 -14.95
CA VAL A 52 2.29 -6.66 -15.83
C VAL A 52 3.13 -7.92 -15.83
N ASN A 53 3.82 -8.15 -16.95
CA ASN A 53 4.94 -9.06 -17.02
C ASN A 53 6.23 -8.24 -16.90
N TYR A 54 7.02 -8.54 -15.87
CA TYR A 54 8.30 -7.88 -15.64
C TYR A 54 9.40 -8.95 -15.54
N TYR A 55 10.32 -8.94 -16.51
CA TYR A 55 11.36 -9.97 -16.68
C TYR A 55 10.80 -11.41 -16.72
N GLY A 56 9.73 -11.64 -17.49
CA GLY A 56 9.11 -12.95 -17.65
C GLY A 56 8.30 -13.44 -16.44
N LYS A 57 8.03 -12.57 -15.46
CA LYS A 57 7.26 -12.90 -14.26
C LYS A 57 6.02 -12.01 -14.16
N ALA A 58 4.87 -12.62 -13.92
CA ALA A 58 3.63 -11.90 -13.62
C ALA A 58 3.75 -11.15 -12.28
N ARG A 59 3.39 -9.86 -12.33
CA ARG A 59 3.45 -8.90 -11.23
C ARG A 59 2.23 -7.99 -11.26
N VAL A 60 1.98 -7.34 -10.13
CA VAL A 60 1.06 -6.21 -10.07
C VAL A 60 1.87 -4.94 -9.89
N LEU A 61 1.63 -4.01 -10.80
CA LEU A 61 2.11 -2.64 -10.71
C LEU A 61 0.95 -1.78 -10.20
N LYS A 62 1.09 -1.18 -9.01
CA LYS A 62 0.05 -0.32 -8.45
C LYS A 62 0.59 1.09 -8.26
N SER A 63 0.08 2.00 -9.06
CA SER A 63 0.46 3.41 -9.12
C SER A 63 -0.58 4.28 -8.42
N ARG A 64 -0.12 5.26 -7.65
CA ARG A 64 -0.96 6.25 -6.95
C ARG A 64 -0.26 7.59 -6.92
N MET A 65 -1.02 8.69 -7.00
CA MET A 65 -0.47 10.02 -6.80
C MET A 65 0.23 10.10 -5.44
N CYS A 66 1.47 10.60 -5.46
CA CYS A 66 2.30 10.75 -4.27
C CYS A 66 2.82 12.17 -4.17
N PRO A 67 2.43 12.93 -3.14
CA PRO A 67 3.20 14.10 -2.74
C PRO A 67 4.64 13.70 -2.40
N LEU A 68 5.61 14.44 -2.97
CA LEU A 68 7.05 14.20 -2.81
C LEU A 68 7.48 13.97 -1.35
N PRO A 69 8.39 13.01 -1.08
CA PRO A 69 8.85 12.69 0.28
C PRO A 69 9.75 13.79 0.90
N ASN A 70 10.30 14.68 0.09
CA ASN A 70 11.27 15.71 0.52
C ASN A 70 10.65 17.03 0.97
N LEU A 71 9.33 17.06 1.19
CA LEU A 71 8.75 18.18 1.90
C LEU A 71 9.03 17.99 3.40
N ASN A 72 10.28 18.31 3.78
CA ASN A 72 10.64 18.70 5.13
C ASN A 72 9.79 19.92 5.48
N PHE A 73 8.56 19.70 5.91
CA PHE A 73 7.80 20.72 6.57
C PHE A 73 8.45 20.92 7.94
N HIS A 74 9.47 21.77 7.99
CA HIS A 74 10.08 22.27 9.21
C HIS A 74 9.08 23.01 10.13
N ASN A 75 7.82 23.12 9.72
CA ASN A 75 6.76 23.82 10.43
C ASN A 75 5.54 22.93 10.68
N ASN A 76 5.67 21.66 11.11
CA ASN A 76 4.60 20.89 11.78
C ASN A 76 3.18 20.88 11.14
N GLU A 77 3.03 21.25 9.87
CA GLU A 77 1.77 21.42 9.15
C GLU A 77 1.86 20.66 7.83
N ASP A 78 1.81 19.32 7.90
CA ASP A 78 1.39 18.54 6.73
C ASP A 78 -0.15 18.59 6.71
N PRO A 79 -0.78 19.27 5.74
CA PRO A 79 -2.25 19.31 5.62
C PRO A 79 -2.86 17.93 5.36
N ARG A 80 -2.02 16.91 5.16
CA ARG A 80 -2.41 15.51 4.97
C ARG A 80 -2.22 14.67 6.23
N ASN A 81 -2.03 15.27 7.40
CA ASN A 81 -2.36 14.58 8.63
C ASN A 81 -3.82 14.85 8.98
N ALA A 82 -4.47 13.88 9.61
CA ALA A 82 -5.79 14.12 10.19
C ALA A 82 -5.71 15.30 11.17
N PRO A 83 -6.85 15.96 11.48
CA PRO A 83 -6.87 17.07 12.43
C PRO A 83 -6.24 16.71 13.79
N ASP A 84 -6.29 15.42 14.16
CA ASP A 84 -5.65 14.83 15.34
C ASP A 84 -4.11 14.76 15.27
N ARG A 85 -3.51 14.98 14.09
CA ARG A 85 -2.07 14.86 13.78
C ARG A 85 -1.46 13.48 14.02
N LEU A 86 -2.28 12.47 14.27
CA LEU A 86 -1.86 11.10 14.53
C LEU A 86 -1.90 10.25 13.26
N ARG A 87 -2.88 10.50 12.41
CA ARG A 87 -3.09 9.70 11.20
C ARG A 87 -2.56 10.38 9.97
N ASP A 88 -1.78 9.63 9.21
CA ASP A 88 -1.34 9.99 7.87
C ASP A 88 -2.47 9.74 6.86
N LEU A 89 -2.94 10.79 6.20
CA LEU A 89 -4.00 10.74 5.17
C LEU A 89 -3.43 10.49 3.77
N ASN A 90 -2.10 10.49 3.60
CA ASN A 90 -1.48 10.18 2.32
C ASN A 90 -1.56 8.67 2.09
N ARG A 91 -2.56 8.24 1.31
CA ARG A 91 -2.84 6.83 1.03
C ARG A 91 -1.65 6.08 0.42
N ALA A 92 -0.88 6.72 -0.47
CA ALA A 92 0.27 6.09 -1.09
C ALA A 92 1.42 5.92 -0.08
N ARG A 93 1.66 6.92 0.78
CA ARG A 93 2.65 6.85 1.86
C ARG A 93 2.31 5.77 2.87
N CYS A 94 1.05 5.71 3.32
CA CYS A 94 0.54 4.67 4.22
C CYS A 94 0.69 3.27 3.61
N GLU A 95 0.35 3.11 2.33
CA GLU A 95 0.44 1.83 1.65
C GLU A 95 1.89 1.34 1.49
N ILE A 96 2.81 2.20 1.06
CA ILE A 96 4.24 1.84 0.97
C ILE A 96 4.77 1.44 2.34
N ARG A 97 4.50 2.23 3.39
CA ARG A 97 4.94 1.94 4.76
C ARG A 97 4.37 0.62 5.29
N ALA A 98 3.10 0.35 5.01
CA ALA A 98 2.47 -0.91 5.39
C ALA A 98 3.21 -2.09 4.76
N TYR A 99 3.49 -2.05 3.45
CA TYR A 99 4.24 -3.12 2.78
C TYR A 99 5.70 -3.24 3.25
N CYS A 100 6.37 -2.12 3.56
CA CYS A 100 7.70 -2.15 4.15
C CYS A 100 7.68 -2.88 5.51
N ARG A 101 6.75 -2.53 6.41
CA ARG A 101 6.58 -3.23 7.70
C ARG A 101 6.27 -4.71 7.50
N LEU A 102 5.31 -5.05 6.63
CA LEU A 102 4.94 -6.44 6.36
C LEU A 102 6.12 -7.27 5.84
N LYS A 103 6.99 -6.68 5.03
CA LYS A 103 8.21 -7.33 4.55
C LYS A 103 9.26 -7.49 5.66
N GLN A 104 9.51 -6.45 6.44
CA GLN A 104 10.46 -6.49 7.56
C GLN A 104 10.09 -7.54 8.62
N PHE A 105 8.78 -7.69 8.90
CA PHE A 105 8.27 -8.68 9.84
C PHE A 105 8.09 -10.09 9.22
N GLY A 106 8.48 -10.29 7.96
CA GLY A 106 8.39 -11.59 7.27
C GLY A 106 6.97 -12.04 6.91
N ILE A 107 5.96 -11.18 7.04
CA ILE A 107 4.56 -11.51 6.77
C ILE A 107 4.32 -11.80 5.29
N CYS A 108 5.02 -11.08 4.39
CA CYS A 108 5.02 -11.33 2.95
C CYS A 108 5.56 -12.73 2.60
N ASP A 109 6.65 -13.15 3.24
CA ASP A 109 7.28 -14.44 2.95
C ASP A 109 6.52 -15.61 3.55
N ALA A 110 5.86 -15.39 4.69
CA ALA A 110 4.94 -16.34 5.30
C ALA A 110 3.64 -16.55 4.48
N GLY A 111 3.38 -15.73 3.46
CA GLY A 111 2.28 -15.92 2.52
C GLY A 111 0.90 -15.47 3.02
N PHE A 112 0.85 -14.67 4.09
CA PHE A 112 -0.40 -14.07 4.60
C PHE A 112 -0.86 -12.88 3.76
N VAL A 113 0.08 -12.23 3.06
CA VAL A 113 -0.14 -11.11 2.14
C VAL A 113 0.65 -11.35 0.84
N PRO A 114 0.34 -10.67 -0.27
CA PRO A 114 1.14 -10.75 -1.49
C PRO A 114 2.62 -10.41 -1.23
N LYS A 115 3.54 -11.09 -1.93
CA LYS A 115 4.97 -10.72 -1.84
C LYS A 115 5.17 -9.28 -2.30
N PHE A 116 5.97 -8.53 -1.54
CA PHE A 116 6.36 -7.16 -1.86
C PHE A 116 7.77 -7.12 -2.44
N TYR A 117 7.91 -6.63 -3.68
CA TYR A 117 9.21 -6.55 -4.36
C TYR A 117 9.92 -5.23 -4.08
N GLY A 118 9.17 -4.15 -3.94
CA GLY A 118 9.68 -2.84 -3.58
C GLY A 118 8.76 -1.73 -4.07
N PHE A 119 9.20 -0.50 -3.88
CA PHE A 119 8.49 0.69 -4.33
C PHE A 119 9.40 1.63 -5.11
N VAL A 120 8.80 2.47 -5.94
CA VAL A 120 9.44 3.57 -6.63
C VAL A 120 8.60 4.82 -6.38
N VAL A 121 9.27 5.96 -6.23
CA VAL A 121 8.66 7.27 -6.06
C VAL A 121 9.06 8.13 -7.25
N ASP A 122 8.29 9.17 -7.51
CA ASP A 122 8.63 10.21 -8.49
C ASP A 122 8.78 9.67 -9.92
N ILE A 123 7.85 8.79 -10.33
CA ILE A 123 7.82 8.28 -11.70
C ILE A 123 7.36 9.40 -12.63
N ASP A 124 8.08 9.59 -13.74
CA ASP A 124 7.61 10.40 -14.85
C ASP A 124 6.50 9.63 -15.61
N PRO A 125 5.23 10.08 -15.57
CA PRO A 125 4.13 9.39 -16.24
C PRO A 125 4.36 9.23 -17.75
N ALA A 126 5.12 10.14 -18.39
CA ALA A 126 5.39 10.09 -19.82
C ALA A 126 6.20 8.85 -20.23
N THR A 127 7.04 8.32 -19.32
CA THR A 127 7.83 7.09 -19.57
C THR A 127 6.98 5.83 -19.65
N CYS A 128 5.71 5.92 -19.20
CA CYS A 128 4.78 4.81 -19.11
C CYS A 128 3.52 5.03 -19.96
N ALA A 129 3.57 5.93 -20.94
CA ALA A 129 2.45 6.21 -21.81
C ALA A 129 2.03 4.95 -22.61
N PRO A 130 0.72 4.67 -22.79
CA PRO A 130 -0.41 5.47 -22.33
C PRO A 130 -0.93 5.13 -20.91
N HIS A 131 -0.25 4.26 -20.17
CA HIS A 131 -0.84 3.59 -19.01
C HIS A 131 -0.91 4.49 -17.77
N LEU A 132 0.01 5.45 -17.64
CA LEU A 132 -0.01 6.44 -16.58
C LEU A 132 -0.50 7.83 -17.03
N ASP A 133 -1.18 7.92 -18.18
CA ASP A 133 -1.64 9.21 -18.73
C ASP A 133 -2.57 9.97 -17.79
N ALA A 134 -3.34 9.26 -16.97
CA ALA A 134 -4.20 9.83 -15.94
C ALA A 134 -3.43 10.70 -14.92
N PHE A 135 -2.13 10.45 -14.72
CA PHE A 135 -1.28 11.18 -13.78
C PHE A 135 -0.52 12.34 -14.43
N GLN A 136 -0.60 12.54 -15.76
CA GLN A 136 0.18 13.60 -16.44
C GLN A 136 -0.18 15.02 -15.99
N GLN A 137 -1.41 15.23 -15.54
CA GLN A 137 -1.90 16.54 -15.09
C GLN A 137 -1.82 16.71 -13.56
N ASP A 138 -1.36 15.68 -12.84
CA ASP A 138 -1.22 15.76 -11.40
C ASP A 138 -0.04 16.66 -11.01
N VAL A 139 -0.25 17.44 -9.95
CA VAL A 139 0.79 18.34 -9.42
C VAL A 139 2.02 17.56 -8.92
N ASN A 140 1.81 16.33 -8.46
CA ASN A 140 2.89 15.49 -7.94
C ASN A 140 2.98 14.18 -8.74
N PRO A 141 4.20 13.69 -9.00
CA PRO A 141 4.38 12.43 -9.69
C PRO A 141 3.83 11.25 -8.88
N PRO A 142 3.39 10.17 -9.55
CA PRO A 142 2.92 8.98 -8.86
C PRO A 142 4.06 8.20 -8.19
N CYS A 143 3.76 7.58 -7.04
CA CYS A 143 4.53 6.44 -6.56
C CYS A 143 3.93 5.15 -7.10
N THR A 144 4.75 4.12 -7.14
CA THR A 144 4.30 2.79 -7.51
C THR A 144 4.89 1.74 -6.59
N ILE A 145 4.09 0.73 -6.26
CA ILE A 145 4.56 -0.51 -5.63
C ILE A 145 4.53 -1.65 -6.64
N LEU A 146 5.50 -2.55 -6.52
CA LEU A 146 5.55 -3.80 -7.28
C LEU A 146 5.28 -4.98 -6.33
N ILE A 147 4.19 -5.71 -6.57
CA ILE A 147 3.76 -6.84 -5.74
C ILE A 147 3.49 -8.10 -6.55
N GLU A 148 3.34 -9.21 -5.85
CA GLU A 148 2.95 -10.50 -6.42
C GLU A 148 1.59 -10.43 -7.13
N TYR A 149 1.53 -10.96 -8.35
CA TYR A 149 0.26 -11.20 -9.02
C TYR A 149 -0.35 -12.50 -8.50
N LEU A 150 -1.55 -12.39 -7.93
CA LEU A 150 -2.36 -13.54 -7.51
C LEU A 150 -3.37 -13.86 -8.62
N SER A 151 -3.08 -14.91 -9.40
CA SER A 151 -4.00 -15.40 -10.43
C SER A 151 -5.32 -15.86 -9.78
N LYS A 152 -6.47 -15.51 -10.38
CA LYS A 152 -7.80 -15.94 -9.91
C LYS A 152 -8.13 -15.49 -8.48
N HIS A 153 -7.74 -14.28 -8.09
CA HIS A 153 -8.17 -13.71 -6.82
C HIS A 153 -9.68 -13.47 -6.85
N GLN A 154 -10.41 -14.02 -5.88
CA GLN A 154 -11.83 -13.76 -5.70
C GLN A 154 -12.02 -13.06 -4.36
N PRO A 155 -12.64 -11.87 -4.33
CA PRO A 155 -12.95 -11.21 -3.06
C PRO A 155 -13.85 -12.11 -2.23
N LEU A 156 -13.61 -12.19 -0.92
CA LEU A 156 -14.53 -12.89 -0.03
C LEU A 156 -15.84 -12.08 0.03
N ASP A 157 -16.98 -12.72 -0.21
CA ASP A 157 -18.31 -12.10 -0.20
C ASP A 157 -19.32 -12.97 0.58
N CYS A 158 -20.56 -12.49 0.70
CA CYS A 158 -21.62 -13.20 1.41
C CYS A 158 -22.07 -14.52 0.74
N VAL A 159 -21.53 -14.85 -0.45
CA VAL A 159 -21.89 -16.04 -1.22
C VAL A 159 -20.78 -17.08 -1.19
N ASN A 160 -19.51 -16.66 -1.19
CA ASN A 160 -18.35 -17.53 -1.31
C ASN A 160 -17.60 -17.75 0.02
N TYR A 161 -18.11 -17.18 1.12
CA TYR A 161 -17.55 -17.37 2.45
C TYR A 161 -17.72 -18.82 2.92
N THR A 162 -16.66 -19.37 3.49
CA THR A 162 -16.69 -20.65 4.21
C THR A 162 -15.99 -20.46 5.55
N PRO A 163 -16.33 -21.24 6.59
CA PRO A 163 -15.65 -21.17 7.89
C PRO A 163 -14.13 -21.28 7.76
N GLU A 164 -13.63 -22.09 6.82
CA GLU A 164 -12.20 -22.22 6.59
C GLU A 164 -11.56 -20.98 5.97
N LYS A 165 -12.19 -20.37 4.95
CA LYS A 165 -11.71 -19.12 4.36
C LYS A 165 -11.71 -17.99 5.39
N LEU A 166 -12.76 -17.90 6.21
CA LEU A 166 -12.86 -16.91 7.27
C LEU A 166 -11.78 -17.11 8.33
N ARG A 167 -11.52 -18.35 8.76
CA ARG A 167 -10.43 -18.66 9.70
C ARG A 167 -9.07 -18.23 9.15
N LYS A 168 -8.80 -18.49 7.86
CA LYS A 168 -7.56 -18.04 7.20
C LYS A 168 -7.48 -16.51 7.14
N ALA A 169 -8.58 -15.82 6.85
CA ALA A 169 -8.63 -14.35 6.85
C ALA A 169 -8.37 -13.77 8.25
N VAL A 170 -8.98 -14.32 9.30
CA VAL A 170 -8.76 -13.89 10.70
C VAL A 170 -7.29 -14.08 11.10
N ILE A 171 -6.69 -15.23 10.79
CA ILE A 171 -5.26 -15.47 11.04
C ILE A 171 -4.42 -14.46 10.25
N GLY A 172 -4.73 -14.20 8.98
CA GLY A 172 -4.04 -13.20 8.16
C GLY A 172 -4.09 -11.81 8.79
N ILE A 173 -5.25 -11.36 9.25
CA ILE A 173 -5.42 -10.07 9.94
C ILE A 173 -4.58 -10.03 11.23
N GLN A 174 -4.59 -11.09 12.03
CA GLN A 174 -3.76 -11.17 13.24
C GLN A 174 -2.26 -11.04 12.93
N GLN A 175 -1.79 -11.63 11.82
CA GLN A 175 -0.40 -11.52 11.38
C GLN A 175 -0.06 -10.13 10.83
N ILE A 176 -1.02 -9.46 10.17
CA ILE A 176 -0.85 -8.06 9.76
C ILE A 176 -0.75 -7.15 10.99
N HIS A 177 -1.58 -7.38 12.00
CA HIS A 177 -1.56 -6.63 13.25
C HIS A 177 -0.28 -6.85 14.06
N SER A 178 0.28 -8.07 14.04
CA SER A 178 1.58 -8.34 14.71
C SER A 178 2.74 -7.56 14.10
N ALA A 179 2.65 -7.20 12.81
CA ALA A 179 3.56 -6.29 12.11
C ALA A 179 3.24 -4.80 12.33
N ARG A 180 2.33 -4.48 13.27
CA ARG A 180 1.91 -3.10 13.59
C ARG A 180 1.33 -2.38 12.37
N VAL A 181 0.57 -3.09 11.55
CA VAL A 181 -0.20 -2.52 10.43
C VAL A 181 -1.67 -2.73 10.73
N GLU A 182 -2.47 -1.68 10.58
CA GLU A 182 -3.92 -1.75 10.77
C GLU A 182 -4.62 -1.74 9.41
N HIS A 183 -5.40 -2.78 9.14
CA HIS A 183 -6.14 -2.93 7.88
C HIS A 183 -7.49 -2.18 7.96
N ASN A 184 -7.44 -0.84 7.95
CA ASN A 184 -8.59 0.05 8.17
C ASN A 184 -9.65 0.05 7.06
N ASP A 185 -9.37 -0.61 5.93
CA ASP A 185 -10.32 -0.80 4.83
C ASP A 185 -10.42 -2.29 4.54
N LEU A 186 -11.16 -3.03 5.38
CA LEU A 186 -11.50 -4.44 5.22
C LEU A 186 -12.46 -4.65 4.04
N ILE A 187 -12.10 -4.15 2.86
CA ILE A 187 -12.65 -4.67 1.62
C ILE A 187 -11.82 -5.91 1.29
N LEU A 188 -12.48 -7.07 1.36
CA LEU A 188 -11.97 -8.44 1.26
C LEU A 188 -11.32 -8.81 -0.10
N GLN A 189 -10.71 -7.84 -0.80
CA GLN A 189 -10.16 -7.99 -2.15
C GLN A 189 -8.70 -8.49 -2.18
N LEU A 190 -8.00 -8.55 -1.04
CA LEU A 190 -6.60 -8.99 -0.99
C LEU A 190 -6.37 -10.32 -0.23
N PHE A 191 -7.39 -10.88 0.41
CA PHE A 191 -7.29 -12.20 1.05
C PHE A 191 -7.71 -13.31 0.07
N SER A 192 -6.82 -13.66 -0.86
CA SER A 192 -6.88 -14.99 -1.46
C SER A 192 -5.94 -15.89 -0.67
N PRO A 193 -6.45 -16.76 0.23
CA PRO A 193 -5.62 -17.76 0.85
C PRO A 193 -5.00 -18.61 -0.27
N LYS A 194 -3.67 -18.63 -0.34
CA LYS A 194 -2.96 -19.53 -1.26
C LYS A 194 -3.46 -20.95 -0.95
N THR A 195 -4.06 -21.60 -1.95
CA THR A 195 -4.31 -23.03 -1.88
C THR A 195 -2.95 -23.70 -1.84
N ALA A 196 -2.67 -24.36 -0.71
CA ALA A 196 -1.54 -25.26 -0.57
C ALA A 196 -1.66 -26.41 -1.58
#